data_AF-A0A1L9NIP4-F1
#
_entry.id   AF-A0A1L9NIP4-F1
#
_cell.length_a   1.000
_cell.length_b   1.000
_cell.length_c   1.000
_cell.angle_alpha   90.00
_cell.angle_beta   90.00
_cell.angle_gamma   90.00
#
_symmetry.space_group_name_H-M   'P 1'
#
loop_
_entity.id
_entity.type
_entity.pdbx_description
1 polymer ?
#
loop_
_entity_poly.entity_id
_entity_poly.type
_entity_poly.pdbx_seq_one_letter_code
_entity_poly.pdbx_strand_id
1 'polypeptide(L)'
;MSFDTNQVNAASLIPTCNQHMYGGPKAHVLHFPVAKQKLLNIVAFVNDPTDWPLGQPMSEPATKDEVAVVFSDWGPTVRSIIDLLTSELDKWAVFDAMDHLAPSIPVRESVSRVMLPTLLLRTMVQKDRIAHGRIDRWALLETAFKVFSDVRYERSHWLVRSSREACDIFEWIDPACGQDMTKGHEEITRRSHKIWYFDVEGMLKELEHGYARSLARF
;
A
#
# COMPACT_ATOMS: atom_id res chain seq x y z
N MET A 1 -13.03 0.59 6.16
CA MET A 1 -13.30 -0.63 5.38
C MET A 1 -13.22 -0.31 3.89
N SER A 2 -12.95 -1.28 3.03
CA SER A 2 -13.05 -1.10 1.57
C SER A 2 -14.07 -2.08 1.02
N PHE A 3 -15.00 -1.60 0.21
CA PHE A 3 -15.85 -2.45 -0.62
C PHE A 3 -15.08 -2.64 -1.94
N ASP A 4 -14.62 -3.86 -2.19
CA ASP A 4 -13.85 -4.19 -3.39
C ASP A 4 -14.46 -5.39 -4.11
N THR A 5 -14.22 -5.38 -5.42
CA THR A 5 -14.53 -6.34 -6.46
C THR A 5 -15.94 -6.28 -7.02
N ASN A 6 -16.17 -5.24 -7.83
CA ASN A 6 -17.11 -5.33 -8.94
C ASN A 6 -16.45 -4.99 -10.27
N GLN A 7 -16.60 -5.88 -11.25
CA GLN A 7 -16.27 -5.64 -12.65
C GLN A 7 -17.57 -5.40 -13.41
N VAL A 8 -17.80 -4.16 -13.84
CA VAL A 8 -18.98 -3.78 -14.63
C VAL A 8 -18.57 -3.55 -16.08
N ASN A 9 -19.46 -3.77 -17.03
CA ASN A 9 -19.14 -3.60 -18.45
C ASN A 9 -18.75 -2.15 -18.75
N ALA A 10 -17.53 -1.93 -19.25
CA ALA A 10 -17.03 -0.59 -19.58
C ALA A 10 -17.68 -0.03 -20.85
N ALA A 11 -18.28 -0.87 -21.71
CA ALA A 11 -18.89 -0.42 -22.96
C ALA A 11 -20.14 0.45 -22.75
N SER A 12 -20.81 0.37 -21.58
CA SER A 12 -21.91 1.27 -21.22
C SER A 12 -21.44 2.61 -20.63
N LEU A 13 -20.13 2.82 -20.50
CA LEU A 13 -19.48 3.99 -19.91
C LEU A 13 -18.43 4.54 -20.90
N ILE A 14 -18.88 5.28 -21.92
CA ILE A 14 -17.97 6.03 -22.80
C ILE A 14 -17.92 7.47 -22.26
N PRO A 15 -16.77 8.01 -21.79
CA PRO A 15 -15.48 8.04 -22.50
C PRO A 15 -14.20 7.89 -21.62
N THR A 16 -14.26 7.35 -20.40
CA THR A 16 -13.07 7.37 -19.52
C THR A 16 -12.19 6.14 -19.74
N CYS A 17 -11.29 6.21 -20.73
CA CYS A 17 -10.14 5.29 -20.86
C CYS A 17 -9.08 5.47 -19.75
N ASN A 18 -9.38 6.28 -18.73
CA ASN A 18 -8.47 6.74 -17.69
C ASN A 18 -8.89 6.23 -16.31
N GLN A 19 -7.93 6.13 -15.41
CA GLN A 19 -8.17 5.95 -13.98
C GLN A 19 -8.65 7.27 -13.37
N HIS A 20 -9.68 7.22 -12.53
CA HIS A 20 -10.14 8.37 -11.75
C HIS A 20 -10.40 7.99 -10.29
N MET A 21 -10.14 8.96 -9.41
CA MET A 21 -10.44 8.87 -7.99
C MET A 21 -11.35 10.05 -7.60
N TYR A 22 -12.45 9.74 -6.92
CA TYR A 22 -13.41 10.71 -6.40
C TYR A 22 -13.30 10.74 -4.89
N GLY A 23 -12.75 11.84 -4.35
CA GLY A 23 -12.72 12.10 -2.91
C GLY A 23 -13.99 12.79 -2.42
N GLY A 24 -14.32 12.61 -1.14
CA GLY A 24 -15.52 13.14 -0.50
C GLY A 24 -15.54 12.86 1.00
N PRO A 25 -16.60 13.26 1.72
CA PRO A 25 -16.61 13.18 3.17
C PRO A 25 -16.63 11.71 3.64
N LYS A 26 -15.59 11.30 4.37
CA LYS A 26 -15.44 9.97 5.01
C LYS A 26 -15.44 8.77 4.04
N ALA A 27 -15.33 8.99 2.74
CA ALA A 27 -15.30 7.93 1.75
C ALA A 27 -14.63 8.41 0.47
N HIS A 28 -14.20 7.49 -0.38
CA HIS A 28 -13.69 7.80 -1.71
C HIS A 28 -13.91 6.63 -2.68
N VAL A 29 -14.04 6.92 -3.97
CA VAL A 29 -14.28 5.92 -5.02
C VAL A 29 -13.16 5.96 -6.05
N LEU A 30 -12.56 4.82 -6.35
CA LEU A 30 -11.55 4.64 -7.39
C LEU A 30 -12.13 3.73 -8.48
N HIS A 31 -11.93 4.10 -9.74
CA HIS A 31 -12.16 3.19 -10.85
C HIS A 31 -11.07 3.26 -11.91
N PHE A 32 -10.86 2.15 -12.59
CA PHE A 32 -9.93 2.04 -13.70
C PHE A 32 -10.36 0.93 -14.68
N PRO A 33 -10.12 1.12 -15.99
CA PRO A 33 -10.46 0.14 -17.00
C PRO A 33 -9.55 -1.09 -16.94
N VAL A 34 -10.13 -2.27 -17.11
CA VAL A 34 -9.44 -3.57 -17.20
C VAL A 34 -9.93 -4.35 -18.42
N ALA A 35 -9.37 -5.54 -18.65
CA ALA A 35 -9.77 -6.43 -19.75
C ALA A 35 -9.78 -5.75 -21.14
N LYS A 36 -8.73 -4.99 -21.48
CA LYS A 36 -8.63 -4.16 -22.70
C LYS A 36 -9.78 -3.13 -22.82
N GLN A 37 -10.06 -2.43 -21.72
CA GLN A 37 -11.13 -1.41 -21.63
C GLN A 37 -12.54 -1.97 -21.87
N LYS A 38 -12.74 -3.26 -21.61
CA LYS A 38 -14.06 -3.90 -21.71
C LYS A 38 -14.79 -3.97 -20.38
N LEU A 39 -14.06 -3.90 -19.28
CA LEU A 39 -14.60 -3.93 -17.92
C LEU A 39 -14.03 -2.75 -17.15
N LEU A 40 -14.81 -2.24 -16.21
CA LEU A 40 -14.38 -1.23 -15.27
C LEU A 40 -14.31 -1.86 -13.88
N ASN A 41 -13.12 -1.80 -13.27
CA ASN A 41 -12.96 -2.18 -11.87
C ASN A 41 -13.32 -0.97 -11.02
N ILE A 42 -14.22 -1.15 -10.04
CA ILE A 42 -14.65 -0.11 -9.13
C ILE A 42 -14.33 -0.56 -7.70
N VAL A 43 -13.71 0.32 -6.92
CA VAL A 43 -13.42 0.14 -5.50
C VAL A 43 -13.95 1.34 -4.73
N ALA A 44 -14.75 1.08 -3.71
CA ALA A 44 -15.31 2.13 -2.86
C ALA A 44 -14.77 1.97 -1.43
N PHE A 45 -14.03 2.97 -0.96
CA PHE A 45 -13.48 3.01 0.38
C PHE A 45 -14.39 3.82 1.28
N VAL A 46 -14.67 3.29 2.47
CA VAL A 46 -15.55 3.92 3.46
C VAL A 46 -14.86 3.88 4.81
N ASN A 47 -14.77 5.04 5.44
CA ASN A 47 -14.31 5.17 6.80
C ASN A 47 -15.41 4.67 7.75
N ASP A 48 -15.19 3.50 8.34
CA ASP A 48 -16.11 2.92 9.32
C ASP A 48 -15.43 2.96 10.69
N PRO A 49 -16.00 3.67 11.68
CA PRO A 49 -15.44 3.73 13.02
C PRO A 49 -15.64 2.44 13.83
N THR A 50 -16.39 1.48 13.30
CA THR A 50 -16.68 0.20 13.96
C THR A 50 -15.50 -0.75 13.81
N ASP A 51 -15.01 -1.28 14.93
CA ASP A 51 -13.95 -2.28 14.92
C ASP A 51 -14.39 -3.55 14.19
N TRP A 52 -13.49 -4.08 13.37
CA TRP A 52 -13.70 -5.37 12.74
C TRP A 52 -13.53 -6.50 13.78
N PRO A 53 -14.51 -7.40 13.93
CA PRO A 53 -14.49 -8.41 14.98
C PRO A 53 -13.31 -9.39 14.81
N LEU A 54 -12.62 -9.68 15.92
CA LEU A 54 -11.52 -10.64 15.94
C LEU A 54 -12.01 -12.06 15.60
N GLY A 55 -11.19 -12.79 14.84
CA GLY A 55 -11.48 -14.19 14.46
C GLY A 55 -12.45 -14.34 13.29
N GLN A 56 -12.94 -13.24 12.71
CA GLN A 56 -13.73 -13.26 11.48
C GLN A 56 -12.83 -13.19 10.23
N PRO A 57 -13.31 -13.69 9.07
CA PRO A 57 -12.66 -13.45 7.80
C PRO A 57 -12.45 -11.96 7.55
N MET A 58 -11.44 -11.60 6.77
CA MET A 58 -11.19 -10.20 6.38
C MET A 58 -12.11 -9.74 5.23
N SER A 59 -13.06 -10.58 4.83
CA SER A 59 -14.02 -10.33 3.76
C SER A 59 -15.40 -10.86 4.13
N GLU A 60 -16.44 -10.09 3.86
CA GLU A 60 -17.84 -10.44 4.06
C GLU A 60 -18.67 -10.07 2.82
N PRO A 61 -19.73 -10.82 2.50
CA PRO A 61 -20.68 -10.42 1.47
C PRO A 61 -21.31 -9.06 1.80
N ALA A 62 -21.53 -8.24 0.79
CA ALA A 62 -22.22 -6.97 0.91
C ALA A 62 -23.20 -6.76 -0.24
N THR A 63 -24.11 -5.82 -0.05
CA THR A 63 -25.12 -5.49 -1.05
C THR A 63 -24.87 -4.12 -1.67
N LYS A 64 -25.34 -3.93 -2.91
CA LYS A 64 -25.36 -2.61 -3.55
C LYS A 64 -26.09 -1.56 -2.69
N ASP A 65 -27.16 -1.95 -2.02
CA ASP A 65 -27.97 -1.03 -1.21
C ASP A 65 -27.18 -0.46 -0.02
N GLU A 66 -26.34 -1.27 0.63
CA GLU A 66 -25.43 -0.80 1.68
C GLU A 66 -24.50 0.30 1.16
N VAL A 67 -23.93 0.10 -0.03
CA VAL A 67 -23.03 1.08 -0.66
C VAL A 67 -23.81 2.32 -1.10
N ALA A 68 -25.00 2.15 -1.68
CA ALA A 68 -25.85 3.26 -2.12
C ALA A 68 -26.25 4.19 -0.96
N VAL A 69 -26.47 3.65 0.24
CA VAL A 69 -26.73 4.46 1.45
C VAL A 69 -25.54 5.38 1.76
N VAL A 70 -24.32 4.85 1.73
CA VAL A 70 -23.09 5.62 2.01
C VAL A 70 -22.89 6.77 1.00
N PHE A 71 -23.18 6.52 -0.27
CA PHE A 71 -22.98 7.49 -1.35
C PHE A 71 -24.25 8.28 -1.72
N SER A 72 -25.30 8.25 -0.88
CA SER A 72 -26.59 8.89 -1.16
C SER A 72 -26.49 10.42 -1.34
N ASP A 73 -25.69 11.08 -0.50
CA ASP A 73 -25.46 12.52 -0.53
C ASP A 73 -24.40 12.97 -1.55
N TRP A 74 -23.78 12.05 -2.28
CA TRP A 74 -22.70 12.35 -3.21
C TRP A 74 -23.20 12.90 -4.55
N GLY A 75 -22.32 13.52 -5.34
CA GLY A 75 -22.67 14.06 -6.66
C GLY A 75 -23.25 13.00 -7.62
N PRO A 76 -24.01 13.43 -8.65
CA PRO A 76 -24.69 12.53 -9.58
C PRO A 76 -23.74 11.55 -10.28
N THR A 77 -22.50 11.97 -10.59
CA THR A 77 -21.49 11.11 -11.21
C THR A 77 -21.16 9.88 -10.36
N VAL A 78 -20.91 10.06 -9.06
CA VAL A 78 -20.56 8.94 -8.17
C VAL A 78 -21.78 8.05 -7.95
N ARG A 79 -22.97 8.61 -7.76
CA ARG A 79 -24.19 7.81 -7.66
C ARG A 79 -24.44 6.97 -8.92
N SER A 80 -24.23 7.51 -10.11
CA SER A 80 -24.32 6.74 -11.35
C SER A 80 -23.28 5.62 -11.44
N ILE A 81 -22.08 5.78 -10.85
CA ILE A 81 -21.08 4.70 -10.77
C ILE A 81 -21.57 3.59 -9.83
N ILE A 82 -22.08 3.96 -8.65
CA ILE A 82 -22.65 3.01 -7.68
C ILE A 82 -23.85 2.28 -8.28
N ASP A 83 -24.64 2.94 -9.13
CA ASP A 83 -25.79 2.33 -9.79
C ASP A 83 -25.42 1.19 -10.74
N LEU A 84 -24.18 1.17 -11.24
CA LEU A 84 -23.70 0.14 -12.17
C LEU A 84 -23.22 -1.12 -11.46
N LEU A 85 -22.99 -1.06 -10.15
CA LEU A 85 -22.58 -2.20 -9.35
C LEU A 85 -23.61 -3.35 -9.44
N THR A 86 -23.13 -4.59 -9.39
CA THR A 86 -23.97 -5.77 -9.23
C THR A 86 -24.67 -5.76 -7.88
N SER A 87 -25.76 -6.54 -7.74
CA SER A 87 -26.52 -6.64 -6.49
C SER A 87 -25.70 -7.24 -5.34
N GLU A 88 -24.82 -8.18 -5.65
CA GLU A 88 -23.92 -8.86 -4.71
C GLU A 88 -22.50 -8.30 -4.88
N LEU A 89 -21.87 -7.97 -3.75
CA LEU A 89 -20.55 -7.38 -3.61
C LEU A 89 -19.73 -8.12 -2.55
N ASP A 90 -18.43 -7.87 -2.51
CA ASP A 90 -17.58 -8.22 -1.37
C ASP A 90 -17.13 -6.95 -0.61
N LYS A 91 -17.17 -7.03 0.71
CA LYS A 91 -16.65 -6.02 1.64
C LYS A 91 -15.41 -6.56 2.30
N TRP A 92 -14.35 -5.76 2.32
CA TRP A 92 -13.03 -6.13 2.78
C TRP A 92 -12.58 -5.21 3.91
N ALA A 93 -12.08 -5.81 4.98
CA ALA A 93 -11.42 -5.09 6.03
C ALA A 93 -9.97 -4.77 5.61
N VAL A 94 -9.61 -3.48 5.64
CA VAL A 94 -8.27 -3.02 5.29
C VAL A 94 -7.46 -2.88 6.58
N PHE A 95 -6.50 -3.77 6.76
CA PHE A 95 -5.56 -3.74 7.88
C PHE A 95 -4.15 -3.37 7.41
N ASP A 96 -3.42 -2.68 8.27
CA ASP A 96 -2.00 -2.40 8.07
C ASP A 96 -1.20 -2.65 9.35
N ALA A 97 0.08 -2.26 9.34
CA ALA A 97 1.00 -2.48 10.45
C ALA A 97 1.29 -1.22 11.29
N MET A 98 0.58 -0.09 11.10
CA MET A 98 0.92 1.20 11.74
C MET A 98 0.96 1.11 13.27
N ASP A 99 0.01 0.40 13.88
CA ASP A 99 -0.12 0.33 15.34
C ASP A 99 0.86 -0.68 15.97
N HIS A 100 1.38 -1.60 15.17
CA HIS A 100 2.33 -2.63 15.56
C HIS A 100 3.50 -2.69 14.59
N LEU A 101 4.20 -1.56 14.48
CA LEU A 101 5.41 -1.44 13.70
C LEU A 101 6.44 -2.47 14.18
N ALA A 102 6.95 -3.29 13.26
CA ALA A 102 8.05 -4.18 13.58
C ALA A 102 9.23 -3.36 14.14
N PRO A 103 9.87 -3.77 15.25
CA PRO A 103 11.13 -3.16 15.66
C PRO A 103 12.18 -3.37 14.58
N SER A 104 13.22 -2.52 14.54
CA SER A 104 14.44 -2.79 13.77
C SER A 104 14.94 -4.18 14.18
N ILE A 105 14.82 -5.16 13.28
CA ILE A 105 14.75 -6.58 13.66
C ILE A 105 16.01 -7.04 14.41
N PRO A 106 15.89 -7.66 15.61
CA PRO A 106 16.84 -8.66 16.08
C PRO A 106 16.53 -10.00 15.38
N VAL A 107 17.54 -10.59 14.77
CA VAL A 107 17.44 -11.61 13.71
C VAL A 107 17.03 -12.99 14.22
N ARG A 108 15.80 -13.16 14.70
CA ARG A 108 15.33 -14.52 15.02
C ARG A 108 14.01 -14.94 14.39
N GLU A 109 13.08 -14.04 14.08
CA GLU A 109 11.72 -14.50 13.74
C GLU A 109 10.94 -13.70 12.67
N SER A 110 11.58 -12.98 11.76
CA SER A 110 10.82 -12.31 10.67
C SER A 110 11.24 -12.75 9.28
N VAL A 111 10.54 -13.77 8.78
CA VAL A 111 10.48 -14.13 7.37
C VAL A 111 9.19 -13.56 6.80
N SER A 112 9.17 -12.26 6.49
CA SER A 112 8.09 -11.78 5.62
C SER A 112 8.51 -10.58 4.76
N ARG A 113 8.23 -10.77 3.45
CA ARG A 113 7.98 -9.80 2.38
C ARG A 113 9.10 -9.43 1.39
N VAL A 114 8.87 -9.99 0.19
CA VAL A 114 9.15 -9.54 -1.20
C VAL A 114 10.52 -9.81 -1.79
N MET A 115 10.81 -11.04 -2.26
CA MET A 115 11.54 -11.45 -3.50
C MET A 115 12.82 -10.72 -4.00
N LEU A 116 13.00 -9.41 -3.78
CA LEU A 116 14.21 -8.62 -4.02
C LEU A 116 15.31 -8.76 -2.93
N PRO A 117 15.00 -8.79 -1.60
CA PRO A 117 15.99 -9.00 -0.56
C PRO A 117 16.66 -10.36 -0.74
N THR A 118 15.92 -11.41 -1.13
CA THR A 118 16.50 -12.73 -1.35
C THR A 118 17.57 -12.73 -2.43
N LEU A 119 17.41 -11.97 -3.52
CA LEU A 119 18.39 -11.95 -4.60
C LEU A 119 19.66 -11.18 -4.19
N LEU A 120 19.51 -10.03 -3.52
CA LEU A 120 20.61 -9.23 -2.98
C LEU A 120 21.33 -9.91 -1.81
N LEU A 121 20.61 -10.41 -0.81
CA LEU A 121 21.18 -11.21 0.27
C LEU A 121 21.89 -12.44 -0.29
N ARG A 122 21.32 -13.11 -1.30
CA ARG A 122 21.97 -14.26 -1.93
C ARG A 122 23.24 -13.86 -2.65
N THR A 123 23.27 -12.78 -3.43
CA THR A 123 24.50 -12.35 -4.11
C THR A 123 25.58 -11.91 -3.11
N MET A 124 25.20 -11.21 -2.04
CA MET A 124 26.12 -10.79 -0.98
C MET A 124 26.72 -11.99 -0.23
N VAL A 125 25.88 -12.92 0.24
CA VAL A 125 26.33 -14.12 0.96
C VAL A 125 27.10 -15.08 0.04
N GLN A 126 26.70 -15.21 -1.22
CA GLN A 126 27.35 -16.11 -2.18
C GLN A 126 28.76 -15.60 -2.57
N LYS A 127 28.93 -14.29 -2.76
CA LYS A 127 30.24 -13.69 -3.06
C LYS A 127 31.22 -13.85 -1.89
N ASP A 128 30.76 -13.69 -0.65
CA ASP A 128 31.64 -13.79 0.53
C ASP A 128 31.94 -15.21 0.98
N ARG A 129 31.06 -16.17 0.69
CA ARG A 129 31.33 -17.61 0.89
C ARG A 129 32.60 -18.07 0.17
N ILE A 130 32.97 -17.39 -0.92
CA ILE A 130 34.13 -17.71 -1.75
C ILE A 130 35.38 -17.01 -1.22
N ALA A 131 35.25 -15.83 -0.60
CA ALA A 131 36.38 -14.99 -0.22
C ALA A 131 36.96 -15.29 1.17
N HIS A 132 36.14 -15.67 2.16
CA HIS A 132 36.60 -15.60 3.56
C HIS A 132 36.88 -16.93 4.25
N GLY A 133 36.25 -18.06 3.89
CA GLY A 133 36.36 -19.30 4.65
C GLY A 133 35.86 -19.18 6.11
N ARG A 134 35.18 -20.22 6.63
CA ARG A 134 34.73 -20.38 8.04
C ARG A 134 34.14 -19.18 8.81
N ILE A 135 33.69 -18.08 8.19
CA ILE A 135 32.75 -17.16 8.86
C ILE A 135 31.43 -17.91 9.01
N ASP A 136 30.86 -17.88 10.22
CA ASP A 136 29.59 -18.52 10.49
C ASP A 136 28.52 -17.96 9.54
N ARG A 137 27.88 -18.86 8.79
CA ARG A 137 26.84 -18.51 7.82
C ARG A 137 25.72 -17.71 8.50
N TRP A 138 25.41 -18.05 9.76
CA TRP A 138 24.40 -17.36 10.52
C TRP A 138 24.81 -15.91 10.80
N ALA A 139 26.03 -15.66 11.26
CA ALA A 139 26.54 -14.30 11.47
C ALA A 139 26.49 -13.43 10.19
N LEU A 140 26.79 -14.01 9.02
CA LEU A 140 26.66 -13.30 7.73
C LEU A 140 25.21 -12.94 7.41
N LEU A 141 24.28 -13.89 7.60
CA LEU A 141 22.85 -13.65 7.39
C LEU A 141 22.29 -12.62 8.37
N GLU A 142 22.67 -12.70 9.64
CA GLU A 142 22.27 -11.74 10.67
C GLU A 142 22.73 -10.33 10.33
N THR A 143 23.99 -10.21 9.92
CA THR A 143 24.56 -8.92 9.50
C THR A 143 23.82 -8.37 8.27
N ALA A 144 23.56 -9.22 7.27
CA ALA A 144 22.86 -8.81 6.06
C ALA A 144 21.41 -8.38 6.35
N PHE A 145 20.68 -9.12 7.19
CA PHE A 145 19.31 -8.75 7.58
C PHE A 145 19.28 -7.48 8.41
N LYS A 146 20.24 -7.29 9.32
CA LYS A 146 20.34 -6.06 10.10
C LYS A 146 20.56 -4.84 9.20
N VAL A 147 21.56 -4.89 8.33
CA VAL A 147 21.85 -3.78 7.39
C VAL A 147 20.67 -3.52 6.47
N PHE A 148 20.02 -4.58 5.97
CA PHE A 148 18.81 -4.45 5.17
C PHE A 148 17.69 -3.75 5.95
N SER A 149 17.42 -4.19 7.18
CA SER A 149 16.39 -3.60 8.03
C SER A 149 16.70 -2.13 8.29
N ASP A 150 17.92 -1.81 8.73
CA ASP A 150 18.33 -0.45 9.10
C ASP A 150 18.15 0.53 7.93
N VAL A 151 18.62 0.17 6.73
CA VAL A 151 18.52 1.02 5.52
C VAL A 151 17.08 1.18 5.03
N ARG A 152 16.25 0.14 5.18
CA ARG A 152 14.87 0.14 4.66
C ARG A 152 13.84 0.66 5.65
N TYR A 153 14.19 0.71 6.94
CA TYR A 153 13.27 0.93 8.04
C TYR A 153 12.47 2.22 7.83
N GLU A 154 13.15 3.37 7.84
CA GLU A 154 12.48 4.66 7.81
C GLU A 154 11.56 4.83 6.60
N ARG A 155 12.03 4.43 5.41
CA ARG A 155 11.21 4.52 4.19
C ARG A 155 9.97 3.63 4.26
N SER A 156 10.12 2.40 4.77
CA SER A 156 9.01 1.44 4.86
C SER A 156 7.96 1.91 5.86
N HIS A 157 8.39 2.42 7.02
CA HIS A 157 7.51 3.01 8.03
C HIS A 157 6.84 4.29 7.53
N TRP A 158 7.59 5.15 6.83
CA TRP A 158 7.04 6.34 6.20
C TRP A 158 5.95 5.99 5.17
N LEU A 159 6.14 4.92 4.39
CA LEU A 159 5.17 4.50 3.39
C LEU A 159 3.83 4.10 4.01
N VAL A 160 3.85 3.25 5.06
CA VAL A 160 2.62 2.83 5.77
C VAL A 160 1.87 4.05 6.32
N ARG A 161 2.61 4.97 6.95
CA ARG A 161 2.02 6.20 7.48
C ARG A 161 1.45 7.10 6.41
N SER A 162 2.21 7.30 5.33
CA SER A 162 1.79 8.12 4.21
C SER A 162 0.58 7.53 3.49
N SER A 163 0.35 6.22 3.55
CA SER A 163 -0.85 5.60 2.99
C SER A 163 -2.10 5.97 3.78
N ARG A 164 -2.09 5.92 5.12
CA ARG A 164 -3.24 6.38 5.93
C ARG A 164 -3.50 7.88 5.72
N GLU A 165 -2.46 8.70 5.82
CA GLU A 165 -2.58 10.15 5.62
C GLU A 165 -3.09 10.51 4.21
N ALA A 166 -2.76 9.73 3.18
CA ALA A 166 -3.30 9.92 1.83
C ALA A 166 -4.80 9.61 1.76
N CYS A 167 -5.25 8.52 2.41
CA CYS A 167 -6.68 8.22 2.53
C CYS A 167 -7.42 9.35 3.27
N ASP A 168 -6.83 9.87 4.35
CA ASP A 168 -7.41 10.97 5.13
C ASP A 168 -7.63 12.23 4.26
N ILE A 169 -6.70 12.51 3.34
CA ILE A 169 -6.82 13.60 2.36
C ILE A 169 -7.95 13.32 1.36
N PHE A 170 -8.05 12.10 0.81
CA PHE A 170 -9.12 11.73 -0.12
C PHE A 170 -10.51 11.77 0.53
N GLU A 171 -10.58 11.49 1.84
CA GLU A 171 -11.81 11.40 2.61
C GLU A 171 -12.20 12.72 3.31
N TRP A 172 -11.47 13.81 3.03
CA TRP A 172 -11.69 15.15 3.60
C TRP A 172 -11.62 15.22 5.12
N ILE A 173 -10.88 14.29 5.75
CA ILE A 173 -10.69 14.25 7.21
C ILE A 173 -9.30 14.75 7.64
N ASP A 174 -8.36 14.88 6.71
CA ASP A 174 -7.05 15.47 7.01
C ASP A 174 -7.21 16.92 7.52
N PRO A 175 -6.69 17.26 8.71
CA PRO A 175 -6.91 18.56 9.33
C PRO A 175 -6.22 19.72 8.59
N ALA A 176 -5.20 19.45 7.77
CA ALA A 176 -4.47 20.49 7.05
C ALA A 176 -5.12 20.84 5.70
N CYS A 177 -5.62 19.83 4.98
CA CYS A 177 -6.25 19.98 3.67
C CYS A 177 -7.76 20.21 3.80
N GLY A 178 -8.45 19.47 4.68
CA GLY A 178 -9.90 19.48 4.77
C GLY A 178 -10.56 19.21 3.41
N GLN A 179 -11.38 20.15 2.94
CA GLN A 179 -12.06 20.08 1.64
C GLN A 179 -11.30 20.79 0.50
N ASP A 180 -10.11 21.34 0.78
CA ASP A 180 -9.29 22.04 -0.23
C ASP A 180 -8.57 21.03 -1.13
N MET A 181 -9.23 20.67 -2.24
CA MET A 181 -8.71 19.69 -3.18
C MET A 181 -7.44 20.14 -3.91
N THR A 182 -7.15 21.44 -3.97
CA THR A 182 -5.90 21.94 -4.54
C THR A 182 -4.75 21.60 -3.61
N LYS A 183 -4.88 21.90 -2.31
CA LYS A 183 -3.88 21.49 -1.30
C LYS A 183 -3.75 19.98 -1.21
N GLY A 184 -4.87 19.25 -1.23
CA GLY A 184 -4.88 17.80 -1.25
C GLY A 184 -4.11 17.24 -2.46
N HIS A 185 -4.33 17.79 -3.65
CA HIS A 185 -3.63 17.39 -4.87
C HIS A 185 -2.12 17.66 -4.79
N GLU A 186 -1.71 18.82 -4.28
CA GLU A 186 -0.29 19.16 -4.09
C GLU A 186 0.39 18.18 -3.14
N GLU A 187 -0.25 17.86 -2.02
CA GLU A 187 0.30 16.96 -1.00
C GLU A 187 0.39 15.51 -1.49
N ILE A 188 -0.64 15.02 -2.17
CA ILE A 188 -0.64 13.69 -2.81
C ILE A 188 0.45 13.62 -3.89
N THR A 189 0.62 14.67 -4.68
CA THR A 189 1.68 14.74 -5.70
C THR A 189 3.06 14.68 -5.06
N ARG A 190 3.29 15.47 -4.00
CA ARG A 190 4.55 15.47 -3.25
C ARG A 190 4.89 14.09 -2.69
N ARG A 191 3.91 13.41 -2.07
CA ARG A 191 4.06 12.04 -1.55
C ARG A 191 4.33 11.02 -2.65
N SER A 192 3.60 11.10 -3.76
CA SER A 192 3.78 10.24 -4.92
C SER A 192 5.17 10.40 -5.53
N HIS A 193 5.68 11.63 -5.65
CA HIS A 193 7.03 11.89 -6.14
C HIS A 193 8.11 11.29 -5.24
N LYS A 194 7.94 11.34 -3.91
CA LYS A 194 8.86 10.65 -2.97
C LYS A 194 8.85 9.13 -3.14
N ILE A 195 7.74 8.55 -3.62
CA ILE A 195 7.65 7.12 -3.92
C ILE A 195 8.32 6.81 -5.26
N TRP A 196 7.91 7.49 -6.33
CA TRP A 196 8.29 7.20 -7.70
C TRP A 196 9.75 7.56 -8.03
N TYR A 197 10.24 8.69 -7.52
CA TYR A 197 11.60 9.16 -7.78
C TYR A 197 12.58 8.77 -6.68
N PHE A 198 12.35 7.62 -6.04
CA PHE A 198 13.26 7.12 -5.02
C PHE A 198 14.57 6.62 -5.62
N ASP A 199 15.69 7.03 -5.02
CA ASP A 199 17.03 6.62 -5.42
C ASP A 199 17.31 5.16 -4.97
N VAL A 200 16.89 4.22 -5.80
CA VAL A 200 17.13 2.79 -5.59
C VAL A 200 18.63 2.49 -5.64
N GLU A 201 19.38 3.10 -6.56
CA GLU A 201 20.81 2.85 -6.73
C GLU A 201 21.61 3.34 -5.52
N GLY A 202 21.28 4.52 -4.99
CA GLY A 202 21.86 5.03 -3.74
C GLY A 202 21.60 4.10 -2.56
N MET A 203 20.35 3.61 -2.43
CA MET A 203 19.99 2.63 -1.39
C MET A 203 20.80 1.32 -1.54
N LEU A 204 21.00 0.81 -2.76
CA LEU A 204 21.82 -0.39 -3.00
C LEU A 204 23.27 -0.17 -2.59
N LYS A 205 23.86 0.99 -2.92
CA LYS A 205 25.21 1.35 -2.45
C LYS A 205 25.29 1.45 -0.94
N GLU A 206 24.27 1.99 -0.30
CA GLU A 206 24.21 2.07 1.17
C GLU A 206 24.18 0.68 1.82
N LEU A 207 23.42 -0.26 1.25
CA LEU A 207 23.39 -1.66 1.67
C LEU A 207 24.77 -2.32 1.51
N GLU A 208 25.40 -2.18 0.35
CA GLU A 208 26.73 -2.74 0.08
C GLU A 208 27.78 -2.19 1.03
N HIS A 209 27.84 -0.87 1.21
CA HIS A 209 28.78 -0.24 2.13
C HIS A 209 28.48 -0.59 3.60
N GLY A 210 27.21 -0.63 4.01
CA GLY A 210 26.81 -0.99 5.37
C GLY A 210 27.19 -2.41 5.73
N TYR A 211 27.02 -3.33 4.77
CA TYR A 211 27.40 -4.71 4.93
C TYR A 211 28.93 -4.88 4.96
N ALA A 212 29.66 -4.29 4.01
CA ALA A 212 31.13 -4.33 4.01
C ALA A 212 31.75 -3.75 5.31
N ARG A 213 31.21 -2.63 5.81
CA ARG A 213 31.63 -2.05 7.11
C ARG A 213 31.35 -2.98 8.29
N SER A 214 30.26 -3.72 8.26
CA SER A 214 29.91 -4.66 9.32
C SER A 214 30.80 -5.90 9.27
N LEU A 215 31.17 -6.35 8.06
CA LEU A 215 32.10 -7.45 7.86
C LEU A 215 33.52 -7.14 8.34
N ALA A 216 34.00 -5.91 8.12
CA ALA A 216 35.31 -5.47 8.58
C ALA A 216 35.49 -5.42 10.12
N ARG A 217 34.41 -5.68 10.88
CA ARG A 217 34.44 -5.75 12.36
C ARG A 217 34.59 -7.17 12.88
N PHE A 218 34.55 -8.19 12.02
CA PHE A 218 34.80 -9.59 12.36
C PHE A 218 36.27 -9.97 12.19
#